data_AF-A0A2D9XIR9-F1
#
_entry.id   AF-A0A2D9XIR9-F1
#
_cell.length_a   1.000
_cell.length_b   1.000
_cell.length_c   1.000
_cell.angle_alpha   90.00
_cell.angle_beta   90.00
_cell.angle_gamma   90.00
#
_symmetry.space_group_name_H-M   'P 1'
#
loop_
_entity.id
_entity.type
_entity.pdbx_description
1 polymer ?
#
loop_
_entity_poly.entity_id
_entity_poly.type
_entity_poly.pdbx_seq_one_letter_code
_entity_poly.pdbx_strand_id
1 'polypeptide(L)'
;MKKSHLFLIIFLIIFSLSGWAQNKHKNPHNSNHFSCQKNMSFTGGLVAGLFLNELTTNKRQMYFAYNYNKNKWRLKKDFSNSHGLGFLNQTVVARFENPNGGRDFFVRINKRGNWFIDAPKRLRKVLKHKVKKHL
;
A
#
# COMPACT_ATOMS: atom_id res chain seq x y z
N MET A 1 -49.29 -21.86 -4.65
CA MET A 1 -49.04 -21.31 -3.29
C MET A 1 -47.59 -21.52 -2.84
N LYS A 2 -46.59 -20.92 -3.53
CA LYS A 2 -45.16 -21.07 -3.14
C LYS A 2 -44.31 -19.79 -3.24
N LYS A 3 -44.86 -18.67 -3.77
CA LYS A 3 -44.12 -17.40 -3.94
C LYS A 3 -44.35 -16.39 -2.81
N SER A 4 -45.43 -16.54 -2.02
CA SER A 4 -45.76 -15.65 -0.91
C SER A 4 -44.88 -15.86 0.34
N HIS A 5 -44.36 -17.07 0.55
CA HIS A 5 -43.49 -17.37 1.70
C HIS A 5 -42.09 -16.75 1.58
N LEU A 6 -41.59 -16.57 0.36
CA LEU A 6 -40.28 -15.96 0.11
C LEU A 6 -40.24 -14.48 0.51
N PHE A 7 -41.31 -13.74 0.24
CA PHE A 7 -41.43 -12.34 0.68
C PHE A 7 -41.56 -12.23 2.20
N LEU A 8 -42.23 -13.18 2.85
CA LEU A 8 -42.40 -13.18 4.31
C LEU A 8 -41.08 -13.41 5.05
N ILE A 9 -40.18 -14.25 4.50
CA ILE A 9 -38.84 -14.48 5.04
C ILE A 9 -37.96 -13.22 4.90
N ILE A 10 -38.00 -12.56 3.75
CA ILE A 10 -37.23 -11.32 3.53
C ILE A 10 -37.73 -10.20 4.44
N PHE A 11 -39.05 -10.10 4.65
CA PHE A 11 -39.65 -9.09 5.54
C PHE A 11 -39.28 -9.31 7.02
N LEU A 12 -39.20 -10.57 7.48
CA LEU A 12 -38.81 -10.89 8.86
C LEU A 12 -37.33 -10.57 9.17
N ILE A 13 -36.44 -10.68 8.18
CA ILE A 13 -35.00 -10.38 8.36
C ILE A 13 -34.75 -8.87 8.52
N ILE A 14 -35.54 -8.02 7.87
CA ILE A 14 -35.35 -6.57 7.91
C ILE A 14 -35.84 -5.98 9.25
N PHE A 15 -36.88 -6.55 9.86
CA PHE A 15 -37.44 -6.05 11.11
C PHE A 15 -36.74 -6.53 12.39
N SER A 16 -35.82 -7.51 12.34
CA SER A 16 -35.09 -7.96 13.52
C SER A 16 -33.88 -7.09 13.91
N LEU A 17 -33.65 -5.96 13.24
CA LEU A 17 -32.52 -5.05 13.51
C LEU A 17 -32.83 -3.93 14.52
N SER A 18 -34.03 -3.83 15.08
CA SER A 18 -34.36 -2.88 16.14
C SER A 18 -34.10 -3.45 17.54
N GLY A 19 -32.84 -3.80 17.80
CA GLY A 19 -32.34 -4.06 19.15
C GLY A 19 -32.08 -2.74 19.89
N TRP A 20 -33.10 -2.21 20.56
CA TRP A 20 -33.01 -1.11 21.51
C TRP A 20 -32.05 -1.49 22.64
N ALA A 21 -30.88 -0.84 22.72
CA ALA A 21 -29.98 -0.93 23.87
C ALA A 21 -29.86 0.43 24.54
N GLN A 22 -30.65 0.63 25.61
CA GLN A 22 -30.53 1.74 26.54
C GLN A 22 -29.41 1.45 27.55
N ASN A 23 -28.60 2.48 27.81
CA ASN A 23 -27.85 2.77 29.03
C ASN A 23 -26.66 1.86 29.39
N LYS A 24 -25.45 2.44 29.38
CA LYS A 24 -24.77 2.93 30.59
C LYS A 24 -23.50 3.72 30.24
N HIS A 25 -23.41 4.96 30.75
CA HIS A 25 -22.15 5.67 30.93
C HIS A 25 -21.18 4.79 31.75
N LYS A 26 -19.93 4.67 31.29
CA LYS A 26 -18.71 4.60 32.12
C LYS A 26 -17.48 4.70 31.22
N ASN A 27 -16.63 5.68 31.50
CA ASN A 27 -15.31 5.89 30.89
C ASN A 27 -14.47 4.60 30.92
N PRO A 28 -13.71 4.28 29.87
CA PRO A 28 -12.60 3.35 30.01
C PRO A 28 -11.30 4.13 30.13
N HIS A 29 -10.72 4.04 31.32
CA HIS A 29 -9.28 4.18 31.49
C HIS A 29 -8.54 3.19 30.59
N ASN A 30 -7.40 3.67 30.10
CA ASN A 30 -6.31 2.95 29.46
C ASN A 30 -6.02 1.60 30.14
N SER A 31 -6.17 0.50 29.40
CA SER A 31 -5.45 -0.75 29.67
C SER A 31 -5.34 -1.58 28.38
N ASN A 32 -4.10 -1.89 28.01
CA ASN A 32 -3.77 -2.83 26.96
C ASN A 32 -4.23 -4.23 27.38
N HIS A 33 -5.26 -4.75 26.72
CA HIS A 33 -5.48 -6.18 26.61
C HIS A 33 -6.11 -6.49 25.25
N PHE A 34 -5.32 -7.10 24.38
CA PHE A 34 -5.79 -7.78 23.18
C PHE A 34 -6.65 -8.96 23.61
N SER A 35 -7.96 -8.77 23.71
CA SER A 35 -8.92 -9.88 23.74
C SER A 35 -9.31 -10.21 22.29
N CYS A 36 -8.56 -11.14 21.71
CA CYS A 36 -8.96 -11.90 20.54
C CYS A 36 -10.23 -12.69 20.90
N GLN A 37 -11.39 -12.21 20.48
CA GLN A 37 -12.64 -12.96 20.61
C GLN A 37 -13.25 -13.23 19.23
N LYS A 38 -13.15 -14.50 18.87
CA LYS A 38 -13.67 -15.20 17.69
C LYS A 38 -15.09 -14.80 17.34
N ASN A 39 -15.28 -14.40 16.07
CA ASN A 39 -16.39 -14.84 15.23
C ASN A 39 -15.87 -14.87 13.78
N MET A 40 -15.29 -16.01 13.40
CA MET A 40 -14.74 -16.27 12.08
C MET A 40 -15.86 -16.67 11.12
N SER A 41 -16.31 -15.75 10.27
CA SER A 41 -16.82 -16.11 8.95
C SER A 41 -15.62 -16.48 8.06
N PHE A 42 -15.23 -17.75 8.11
CA PHE A 42 -13.97 -18.31 7.56
C PHE A 42 -13.72 -17.98 6.08
N THR A 43 -14.76 -17.78 5.27
CA THR A 43 -14.62 -17.52 3.83
C THR A 43 -14.47 -16.03 3.48
N GLY A 44 -15.03 -15.12 4.29
CA GLY A 44 -14.94 -13.67 4.07
C GLY A 44 -13.63 -13.05 4.60
N GLY A 45 -13.03 -13.66 5.63
CA GLY A 45 -11.78 -13.19 6.23
C GLY A 45 -10.53 -13.46 5.39
N LEU A 46 -10.53 -14.50 4.55
CA LEU A 46 -9.41 -14.80 3.65
C LEU A 46 -9.33 -13.81 2.48
N VAL A 47 -10.48 -13.44 1.90
CA VAL A 47 -10.54 -12.46 0.80
C VAL A 47 -10.19 -11.08 1.32
N ALA A 48 -10.76 -10.66 2.44
CA ALA A 48 -10.39 -9.39 3.10
C ALA A 48 -8.92 -9.39 3.53
N GLY A 49 -8.38 -10.51 4.03
CA GLY A 49 -6.98 -10.64 4.44
C GLY A 49 -5.98 -10.56 3.28
N LEU A 50 -6.33 -11.06 2.09
CA LEU A 50 -5.48 -10.94 0.89
C LEU A 50 -5.47 -9.52 0.30
N PHE A 51 -6.63 -8.83 0.29
CA PHE A 51 -6.70 -7.44 -0.19
C PHE A 51 -6.18 -6.42 0.84
N LEU A 52 -6.26 -6.69 2.15
CA LEU A 52 -5.72 -5.81 3.20
C LEU A 52 -4.20 -5.94 3.37
N ASN A 53 -3.59 -7.07 3.00
CA ASN A 53 -2.12 -7.22 3.07
C ASN A 53 -1.39 -6.40 1.98
N GLU A 54 -2.05 -6.13 0.86
CA GLU A 54 -1.52 -5.22 -0.18
C GLU A 54 -1.65 -3.73 0.17
N LEU A 55 -2.43 -3.39 1.21
CA LEU A 55 -2.88 -2.01 1.46
C LEU A 55 -1.93 -1.12 2.28
N THR A 56 -0.78 -1.58 2.79
CA THR A 56 0.02 -0.77 3.74
C THR A 56 1.53 -0.77 3.54
N THR A 57 2.04 -1.06 2.34
CA THR A 57 3.43 -0.71 2.04
C THR A 57 3.52 0.65 1.36
N ASN A 58 3.70 1.71 2.16
CA ASN A 58 4.03 3.05 1.68
C ASN A 58 5.28 2.97 0.78
N LYS A 59 5.05 3.06 -0.52
CA LYS A 59 6.04 2.87 -1.58
C LYS A 59 5.95 4.03 -2.56
N ARG A 60 7.11 4.58 -2.93
CA ARG A 60 7.26 5.52 -4.04
C ARG A 60 7.99 4.85 -5.17
N GLN A 61 7.42 4.88 -6.36
CA GLN A 61 8.01 4.31 -7.56
C GLN A 61 8.40 5.43 -8.53
N MET A 62 9.67 5.51 -8.87
CA MET A 62 10.18 6.45 -9.85
C MET A 62 10.61 5.71 -11.11
N TYR A 63 10.30 6.26 -12.27
CA TYR A 63 10.79 5.77 -13.55
C TYR A 63 11.60 6.87 -14.27
N PHE A 64 12.87 6.57 -14.51
CA PHE A 64 13.79 7.43 -15.22
C PHE A 64 14.04 6.88 -16.63
N ALA A 65 13.52 7.57 -17.64
CA ALA A 65 13.77 7.25 -19.04
C ALA A 65 15.10 7.84 -19.49
N TYR A 66 15.83 7.13 -20.35
CA TYR A 66 17.07 7.65 -20.93
C TYR A 66 16.75 8.54 -22.13
N ASN A 67 17.28 9.76 -22.14
CA ASN A 67 17.18 10.64 -23.29
C ASN A 67 18.49 10.55 -24.09
N TYR A 68 18.46 9.85 -25.22
CA TYR A 68 19.60 9.64 -26.11
C TYR A 68 20.17 10.95 -26.66
N ASN A 69 19.32 11.90 -27.06
CA ASN A 69 19.78 13.19 -27.61
C ASN A 69 20.56 14.02 -26.58
N LYS A 70 20.26 13.86 -25.28
CA LYS A 70 20.88 14.62 -24.19
C LYS A 70 21.81 13.77 -23.31
N ASN A 71 22.06 12.52 -23.70
CA ASN A 71 22.85 11.52 -22.96
C ASN A 71 22.56 11.49 -21.44
N LYS A 72 21.27 11.58 -21.05
CA LYS A 72 20.91 11.67 -19.62
C LYS A 72 19.56 11.07 -19.28
N TRP A 73 19.49 10.48 -18.10
CA TRP A 73 18.23 10.07 -17.47
C TRP A 73 17.39 11.27 -17.03
N ARG A 74 16.09 11.21 -17.34
CA ARG A 74 15.05 12.15 -16.90
C ARG A 74 13.92 11.38 -16.24
N LEU A 75 13.40 11.92 -15.13
CA LEU A 75 12.21 11.39 -14.48
C LEU A 75 11.02 11.52 -15.44
N LYS A 76 10.37 10.41 -15.74
CA LYS A 76 9.21 10.33 -16.64
C LYS A 76 7.92 9.97 -15.89
N LYS A 77 8.02 9.16 -14.84
CA LYS A 77 6.88 8.82 -13.97
C LYS A 77 7.32 8.82 -12.52
N ASP A 78 6.44 9.27 -11.65
CA ASP A 78 6.61 9.27 -10.21
C ASP A 78 5.26 8.95 -9.57
N PHE A 79 5.18 7.79 -8.93
CA PHE A 79 3.99 7.32 -8.25
C PHE A 79 4.27 7.27 -6.76
N SER A 80 3.53 8.05 -5.98
CA SER A 80 3.63 8.05 -4.52
C SER A 80 2.26 7.76 -3.92
N ASN A 81 2.18 6.74 -3.07
CA ASN A 81 0.96 6.43 -2.32
C ASN A 81 0.79 7.27 -1.04
N SER A 82 1.69 8.23 -0.76
CA SER A 82 1.61 9.10 0.41
C SER A 82 0.86 10.40 0.11
N HIS A 83 -0.26 10.63 0.79
CA HIS A 83 -0.83 11.98 0.94
C HIS A 83 -0.07 12.71 2.06
N GLY A 84 1.05 13.37 1.73
CA GLY A 84 1.85 14.14 2.68
C GLY A 84 3.31 14.33 2.30
N LEU A 85 3.95 15.39 2.82
CA LEU A 85 5.32 15.85 2.53
C LEU A 85 6.45 14.97 3.10
N GLY A 86 6.16 13.77 3.61
CA GLY A 86 7.10 12.96 4.39
C GLY A 86 7.70 11.77 3.66
N PHE A 87 8.96 11.89 3.19
CA PHE A 87 9.75 10.75 2.65
C PHE A 87 10.23 9.75 3.70
N LEU A 88 10.10 10.07 4.98
CA LEU A 88 10.78 9.38 6.07
C LEU A 88 10.23 7.99 6.41
N ASN A 89 9.06 7.59 5.87
CA ASN A 89 8.47 6.28 6.17
C ASN A 89 8.02 5.51 4.92
N GLN A 90 8.68 5.75 3.77
CA GLN A 90 8.36 5.06 2.53
C GLN A 90 9.56 4.34 1.92
N THR A 91 9.30 3.21 1.28
CA THR A 91 10.28 2.51 0.46
C THR A 91 10.28 3.13 -0.94
N VAL A 92 11.42 3.63 -1.38
CA VAL A 92 11.57 4.22 -2.72
C VAL A 92 12.17 3.18 -3.65
N VAL A 93 11.57 3.00 -4.82
CA VAL A 93 12.07 2.14 -5.89
C VAL A 93 12.17 2.98 -7.16
N ALA A 94 13.40 3.27 -7.60
CA ALA A 94 13.67 3.97 -8.84
C ALA A 94 14.23 3.01 -9.89
N ARG A 95 13.54 2.95 -11.03
CA ARG A 95 13.96 2.20 -12.22
C ARG A 95 14.58 3.16 -13.23
N PHE A 96 15.72 2.80 -13.80
CA PHE A 96 16.43 3.56 -14.82
C PHE A 96 16.56 2.72 -16.08
N GLU A 97 16.06 3.26 -17.18
CA GLU A 97 16.18 2.66 -18.51
C GLU A 97 17.65 2.46 -18.89
N ASN A 98 18.02 1.28 -19.36
CA ASN A 98 19.38 1.01 -19.81
C ASN A 98 19.62 1.59 -21.22
N PRO A 99 20.57 2.52 -21.40
CA PRO A 99 20.85 3.15 -22.70
C PRO A 99 21.41 2.19 -23.75
N ASN A 100 22.00 1.06 -23.33
CA ASN A 100 22.60 0.11 -24.27
C ASN A 100 21.63 -1.00 -24.70
N GLY A 101 20.37 -0.93 -24.28
CA GLY A 101 19.46 -2.07 -24.31
C GLY A 101 19.83 -3.12 -23.25
N GLY A 102 18.85 -3.96 -22.88
CA GLY A 102 19.03 -5.01 -21.87
C GLY A 102 18.37 -4.69 -20.53
N ARG A 103 18.91 -5.24 -19.43
CA ARG A 103 18.29 -5.08 -18.10
C ARG A 103 18.43 -3.65 -17.60
N ASP A 104 17.31 -3.09 -17.15
CA ASP A 104 17.26 -1.79 -16.49
C ASP A 104 17.95 -1.80 -15.13
N PHE A 105 18.38 -0.62 -14.69
CA PHE A 105 19.01 -0.45 -13.40
C PHE A 105 17.99 -0.10 -12.32
N PHE A 106 18.22 -0.58 -11.11
CA PHE A 106 17.32 -0.34 -9.99
C PHE A 106 18.06 0.29 -8.82
N VAL A 107 17.44 1.32 -8.24
CA VAL A 107 17.86 1.92 -6.97
C VAL A 107 16.71 1.76 -6.00
N ARG A 108 16.97 1.19 -4.83
CA ARG A 108 15.99 1.02 -3.76
C ARG A 108 16.47 1.69 -2.50
N ILE A 109 15.57 2.37 -1.81
CA ILE A 109 15.81 2.97 -0.49
C ILE A 109 14.75 2.39 0.42
N ASN A 110 15.17 1.68 1.47
CA ASN A 110 14.22 1.17 2.45
C ASN A 110 13.77 2.28 3.41
N LYS A 111 12.76 1.99 4.23
CA LYS A 111 12.27 2.91 5.28
C LYS A 111 13.35 3.34 6.30
N ARG A 112 14.44 2.58 6.43
CA ARG A 112 15.58 2.88 7.32
C ARG A 112 16.63 3.78 6.65
N GLY A 113 16.44 4.16 5.37
CA GLY A 113 17.39 4.97 4.60
C GLY A 113 18.55 4.17 3.97
N ASN A 114 18.54 2.84 4.03
CA ASN A 114 19.57 2.01 3.40
C ASN A 114 19.39 1.98 1.89
N TRP A 115 20.49 2.18 1.17
CA TRP A 115 20.52 2.22 -0.29
C TRP A 115 20.95 0.87 -0.86
N PHE A 116 20.18 0.37 -1.82
CA PHE A 116 20.51 -0.81 -2.61
C PHE A 116 20.51 -0.40 -4.08
N ILE A 117 21.63 -0.62 -4.78
CA ILE A 117 21.79 -0.21 -6.17
C ILE A 117 22.20 -1.43 -6.99
N ASP A 118 21.28 -1.87 -7.83
CA ASP A 118 21.50 -2.89 -8.84
C ASP A 118 21.88 -2.23 -10.16
N ALA A 119 23.18 -1.92 -10.28
CA ALA A 119 23.80 -1.31 -11.45
C ALA A 119 25.32 -1.52 -11.44
N PRO A 120 25.99 -1.39 -12.61
CA PRO A 120 27.45 -1.35 -12.70
C PRO A 120 28.05 -0.28 -11.76
N LYS A 121 29.20 -0.59 -11.14
CA LYS A 121 29.85 0.28 -10.13
C LYS A 121 30.03 1.73 -10.60
N ARG A 122 30.36 1.92 -11.89
CA ARG A 122 30.56 3.24 -12.54
C ARG A 122 29.30 4.13 -12.49
N LEU A 123 28.11 3.55 -12.60
CA LEU A 123 26.85 4.29 -12.65
C LEU A 123 26.25 4.57 -11.27
N ARG A 124 26.65 3.83 -10.23
CA ARG A 124 26.02 3.90 -8.89
C ARG A 124 25.95 5.33 -8.33
N LYS A 125 27.03 6.10 -8.45
CA LYS A 125 27.08 7.49 -7.96
C LYS A 125 26.09 8.40 -8.71
N VAL A 126 26.01 8.25 -10.04
CA VAL A 126 25.10 9.02 -10.90
C VAL A 126 23.65 8.70 -10.58
N LEU A 127 23.31 7.41 -10.52
CA LEU A 127 21.94 6.95 -10.22
C LEU A 127 21.51 7.39 -8.82
N LYS A 128 22.38 7.21 -7.81
CA LYS A 128 22.12 7.67 -6.44
C LYS A 128 21.83 9.17 -6.37
N HIS A 129 22.66 9.98 -7.05
CA HIS A 129 22.47 11.43 -7.10
C HIS A 129 21.15 11.81 -7.77
N LYS A 130 20.79 11.15 -8.88
CA LYS A 130 19.53 11.37 -9.59
C LYS A 130 18.32 11.08 -8.69
N VAL A 131 18.32 9.94 -7.99
CA VAL A 131 17.23 9.62 -7.05
C VAL A 131 17.19 10.66 -5.93
N LYS A 132 18.33 10.97 -5.29
CA LYS A 132 18.40 11.93 -4.19
C LYS A 132 17.87 13.32 -4.57
N LYS A 133 18.07 13.77 -5.80
CA LYS A 133 17.54 15.06 -6.29
C LYS A 133 16.01 15.10 -6.34
N HIS A 134 15.36 13.94 -6.48
CA HIS A 134 13.91 13.81 -6.62
C HIS A 134 13.24 13.21 -5.38
N LEU A 135 14.02 12.84 -4.36
CA LEU A 135 13.49 12.54 -3.03
C LEU A 135 12.98 13.83 -2.43
#